data_AF-B4R571-F1
#
_entry.id   AF-B4R571-F1
#
_cell.length_a   1.000
_cell.length_b   1.000
_cell.length_c   1.000
_cell.angle_alpha   90.00
_cell.angle_beta   90.00
_cell.angle_gamma   90.00
#
_symmetry.space_group_name_H-M   'P 1'
#
loop_
_entity.id
_entity.type
_entity.pdbx_description
1 polymer ?
#
loop_
_entity_poly.entity_id
_entity_poly.type
_entity_poly.pdbx_seq_one_letter_code
_entity_poly.pdbx_strand_id
1 'polypeptide(L)'
;MALQGWRFFGVSATIIIYIGGVLFLSMNNIPGSHPKRPRIERFAEFPSFHSPRFPMPSRKMTIRWCRDLKYINRDLPIYADYKSDFYTALPSDVSAALQSLPALTALASFPGSGNTWLRYLLQQATGILTGSIYKDYGLLKTGFPAENVCNSSVLLVKTHEWGSKAWAPFSKAILLVRDPEKAIIAEFNRQSGGHIGFASPDRYKRTKGKYWQQFVSNKLKGWEMMNLSWARNFTGSIKVVFYDDLVHHTERELRSILDFLQFPINEQLMRCAIMRKEGIFRRKKRLLSFDPYTEAMRAEVQNRRRIVYGLLGRQEP
;
A
#
# COMPACT_ATOMS: atom_id res chain seq x y z
N MET A 1 34.33 -37.74 -50.96
CA MET A 1 34.63 -36.72 -49.93
C MET A 1 34.09 -35.34 -50.34
N ALA A 2 32.78 -35.17 -50.55
CA ALA A 2 32.23 -33.90 -51.08
C ALA A 2 30.97 -33.37 -50.36
N LEU A 3 30.52 -34.01 -49.27
CA LEU A 3 29.27 -33.64 -48.58
C LEU A 3 29.46 -33.02 -47.18
N GLN A 4 30.71 -32.87 -46.73
CA GLN A 4 31.02 -32.31 -45.41
C GLN A 4 31.35 -30.80 -45.44
N GLY A 5 31.66 -30.25 -46.61
CA GLY A 5 32.00 -28.82 -46.78
C GLY A 5 30.78 -27.89 -46.73
N TRP A 6 29.63 -28.28 -47.27
CA TRP A 6 28.46 -27.39 -47.37
C TRP A 6 27.76 -27.09 -46.04
N ARG A 7 27.89 -27.94 -45.02
CA ARG A 7 27.27 -27.69 -43.71
C ARG A 7 28.03 -26.67 -42.87
N PHE A 8 29.35 -26.55 -43.06
CA PHE A 8 30.16 -25.54 -42.38
C PHE A 8 29.97 -24.14 -42.99
N PHE A 9 29.90 -24.03 -44.33
CA PHE A 9 29.69 -22.74 -44.99
C PHE A 9 28.32 -22.12 -44.66
N GLY A 10 27.25 -22.92 -44.55
CA GLY A 10 25.92 -22.42 -44.19
C GLY A 10 25.81 -21.89 -42.75
N VAL A 11 26.51 -22.52 -41.81
CA VAL A 11 26.53 -22.09 -40.40
C VAL A 11 27.41 -20.84 -40.24
N SER A 12 28.53 -20.75 -40.94
CA SER A 12 29.37 -19.55 -40.93
C SER A 12 28.66 -18.35 -41.56
N ALA A 13 27.92 -18.53 -42.66
CA ALA A 13 27.16 -17.44 -43.29
C ALA A 13 26.03 -16.91 -42.39
N THR A 14 25.32 -17.79 -41.68
CA THR A 14 24.24 -17.38 -40.76
C THR A 14 24.77 -16.64 -39.53
N ILE A 15 25.92 -17.04 -39.00
CA ILE A 15 26.59 -16.33 -37.89
C ILE A 15 27.04 -14.93 -38.34
N ILE A 16 27.61 -14.79 -39.53
CA ILE A 16 28.05 -13.49 -40.06
C ILE A 16 26.87 -12.54 -40.28
N ILE A 17 25.75 -13.04 -40.83
CA ILE A 17 24.52 -12.25 -41.01
C ILE A 17 23.94 -11.81 -39.66
N TYR A 18 23.94 -12.71 -38.67
CA TYR A 18 23.44 -12.39 -37.33
C TYR A 18 24.29 -11.33 -36.62
N ILE A 19 25.62 -11.47 -36.65
CA ILE A 19 26.54 -10.49 -36.05
C ILE A 19 26.46 -9.14 -36.79
N GLY A 20 26.38 -9.16 -38.12
CA GLY A 20 26.19 -7.95 -38.93
C GLY A 20 24.88 -7.23 -38.61
N GLY A 21 23.79 -7.97 -38.43
CA GLY A 21 22.48 -7.41 -38.04
C GLY A 21 22.47 -6.78 -36.65
N VAL A 22 23.14 -7.41 -35.67
CA VAL A 22 23.26 -6.87 -34.30
C VAL A 22 24.12 -5.60 -34.27
N LEU A 23 25.21 -5.56 -35.04
CA LEU A 23 26.05 -4.37 -35.14
C LEU A 23 25.34 -3.22 -35.88
N PHE A 24 24.58 -3.51 -36.93
CA PHE A 24 23.79 -2.51 -37.65
C PHE A 24 22.69 -1.89 -36.78
N LEU A 25 22.04 -2.69 -35.93
CA LEU A 25 21.06 -2.20 -34.94
C LEU A 25 21.71 -1.40 -33.81
N SER A 26 22.98 -1.71 -33.48
CA SER A 26 23.74 -0.96 -32.47
C SER A 26 24.28 0.38 -32.98
N MET A 27 24.58 0.50 -34.29
CA MET A 27 25.13 1.72 -34.88
C MET A 27 24.07 2.76 -35.28
N ASN A 28 22.82 2.34 -35.51
CA ASN A 28 21.72 3.25 -35.89
C ASN A 28 20.90 3.77 -34.69
N ASN A 29 21.32 3.50 -33.46
CA ASN A 29 20.65 3.99 -32.26
C ASN A 29 21.17 5.40 -31.89
N ILE A 30 20.72 6.41 -32.64
CA ILE A 30 21.04 7.82 -32.39
C ILE A 30 20.43 8.21 -31.03
N PRO A 31 21.22 8.70 -30.05
CA PRO A 31 20.67 9.21 -28.81
C PRO A 31 19.98 10.55 -29.07
N GLY A 32 18.64 10.52 -29.15
CA GLY A 32 17.82 11.72 -29.15
C GLY A 32 18.03 12.53 -27.88
N SER A 33 18.39 13.80 -28.04
CA SER A 33 18.51 14.78 -26.96
C SER A 33 17.13 15.14 -26.42
N HIS A 34 16.79 14.64 -25.23
CA HIS A 34 15.64 15.12 -24.46
C HIS A 34 16.11 15.94 -23.25
N PRO A 35 15.48 17.10 -22.97
CA PRO A 35 15.90 17.99 -21.91
C PRO A 35 15.68 17.36 -20.53
N LYS A 36 16.62 17.61 -19.61
CA LYS A 36 16.63 17.11 -18.23
C LYS A 36 15.34 17.53 -17.49
N ARG A 37 14.39 16.61 -17.34
CA ARG A 37 13.25 16.76 -16.42
C ARG A 37 13.70 16.48 -14.98
N PRO A 38 13.28 17.28 -13.99
CA PRO A 38 13.61 17.03 -12.59
C PRO A 38 12.99 15.72 -12.12
N ARG A 39 13.81 14.88 -11.48
CA ARG A 39 13.50 13.52 -11.03
C ARG A 39 12.50 13.57 -9.87
N ILE A 40 11.22 13.39 -10.16
CA ILE A 40 10.22 12.99 -9.16
C ILE A 40 10.27 11.47 -9.09
N GLU A 41 10.74 10.91 -7.98
CA GLU A 41 10.73 9.47 -7.70
C GLU A 41 9.28 8.97 -7.56
N ARG A 42 8.62 8.66 -8.68
CA ARG A 42 7.42 7.80 -8.66
C ARG A 42 7.88 6.38 -8.36
N PHE A 43 7.32 5.77 -7.32
CA PHE A 43 7.47 4.35 -7.04
C PHE A 43 6.69 3.57 -8.12
N ALA A 44 7.36 3.24 -9.23
CA ALA A 44 6.80 2.37 -10.25
C ALA A 44 6.66 0.94 -9.68
N GLU A 45 5.44 0.42 -9.67
CA GLU A 45 5.14 -0.99 -9.44
C GLU A 45 5.72 -1.82 -10.60
N PHE A 46 6.63 -2.74 -10.29
CA PHE A 46 7.13 -3.69 -11.28
C PHE A 46 6.06 -4.76 -11.57
N PRO A 47 5.82 -5.12 -12.85
CA PRO A 47 4.90 -6.19 -13.20
C PRO A 47 5.40 -7.52 -12.62
N SER A 48 4.51 -8.21 -11.91
CA SER A 48 4.81 -9.48 -11.22
C SER A 48 4.90 -10.62 -12.23
N PHE A 49 6.11 -11.12 -12.48
CA PHE A 49 6.35 -12.30 -13.31
C PHE A 49 5.73 -13.55 -12.63
N HIS A 50 4.70 -14.13 -13.24
CA HIS A 50 4.04 -15.34 -12.75
C HIS A 50 4.91 -16.56 -13.02
N SER A 51 5.21 -17.36 -11.99
CA SER A 51 5.71 -18.74 -12.17
C SER A 51 4.52 -19.68 -12.35
N PRO A 52 4.53 -20.60 -13.33
CA PRO A 52 3.44 -21.54 -13.53
C PRO A 52 3.57 -22.72 -12.56
N ARG A 53 2.62 -22.89 -11.64
CA ARG A 53 2.38 -24.18 -10.96
C ARG A 53 0.89 -24.44 -10.87
N PHE A 54 0.52 -25.65 -11.27
CA PHE A 54 -0.78 -26.33 -11.37
C PHE A 54 -1.97 -25.72 -10.59
N PRO A 55 -3.17 -25.62 -11.20
CA PRO A 55 -4.35 -25.10 -10.54
C PRO A 55 -4.95 -26.17 -9.61
N MET A 56 -4.73 -26.03 -8.31
CA MET A 56 -5.60 -26.64 -7.30
C MET A 56 -6.99 -25.99 -7.36
N PRO A 57 -8.09 -26.70 -7.06
CA PRO A 57 -9.43 -26.13 -7.09
C PRO A 57 -9.50 -24.97 -6.10
N SER A 58 -9.52 -23.74 -6.61
CA SER A 58 -9.50 -22.55 -5.77
C SER A 58 -10.84 -22.42 -5.06
N ARG A 59 -10.92 -22.86 -3.81
CA ARG A 59 -11.98 -22.44 -2.90
C ARG A 59 -11.85 -20.92 -2.78
N LYS A 60 -12.68 -20.15 -3.48
CA LYS A 60 -12.66 -18.68 -3.42
C LYS A 60 -12.74 -18.29 -1.95
N MET A 61 -11.65 -17.78 -1.39
CA MET A 61 -11.64 -17.21 -0.05
C MET A 61 -12.42 -15.91 -0.11
N THR A 62 -13.72 -15.99 0.17
CA THR A 62 -14.60 -14.82 0.23
C THR A 62 -14.59 -14.26 1.64
N ILE A 63 -14.45 -12.94 1.75
CA ILE A 63 -14.52 -12.25 3.02
C ILE A 63 -15.95 -12.30 3.53
N ARG A 64 -16.12 -12.69 4.79
CA ARG A 64 -17.40 -12.59 5.49
C ARG A 64 -17.51 -11.23 6.19
N TRP A 65 -18.14 -10.28 5.52
CA TRP A 65 -18.40 -8.95 6.08
C TRP A 65 -19.41 -9.01 7.23
N CYS A 66 -19.28 -8.06 8.17
CA CYS A 66 -20.22 -7.86 9.28
C CYS A 66 -21.53 -7.24 8.81
N ARG A 67 -21.49 -6.51 7.69
CA ARG A 67 -22.61 -5.91 6.99
C ARG A 67 -22.25 -5.74 5.51
N ASP A 68 -23.25 -5.63 4.65
CA ASP A 68 -23.03 -5.23 3.26
C ASP A 68 -22.32 -3.88 3.18
N LEU A 69 -21.32 -3.82 2.31
CA LEU A 69 -20.52 -2.62 2.12
C LEU A 69 -21.22 -1.65 1.18
N LYS A 70 -21.26 -0.38 1.57
CA LYS A 70 -21.84 0.70 0.78
C LYS A 70 -20.88 1.89 0.66
N TYR A 71 -21.09 2.69 -0.36
CA TYR A 71 -20.53 4.04 -0.42
C TYR A 71 -21.20 4.92 0.64
N ILE A 72 -20.51 5.97 1.06
CA ILE A 72 -21.11 7.07 1.81
C ILE A 72 -22.09 7.77 0.89
N ASN A 73 -23.38 7.67 1.20
CA ASN A 73 -24.39 8.48 0.56
C ASN A 73 -24.48 9.81 1.34
N ARG A 74 -24.14 10.93 0.70
CA ARG A 74 -24.27 12.27 1.31
C ARG A 74 -25.67 12.87 1.13
N ASP A 75 -26.54 12.24 0.34
CA ASP A 75 -27.93 12.68 0.12
C ASP A 75 -28.89 12.16 1.20
N LEU A 76 -28.40 11.35 2.14
CA LEU A 76 -29.14 10.92 3.31
C LEU A 76 -28.32 11.28 4.55
N PRO A 77 -28.81 12.19 5.41
CA PRO A 77 -28.22 12.33 6.73
C PRO A 77 -28.29 10.96 7.41
N ILE A 78 -27.24 10.60 8.14
CA ILE A 78 -27.28 9.45 9.05
C ILE A 78 -28.22 9.85 10.21
N TYR A 79 -29.52 9.84 9.95
CA TYR A 79 -30.52 9.93 11.00
C TYR A 79 -30.58 8.56 11.66
N ALA A 80 -29.94 8.47 12.82
CA ALA A 80 -30.47 7.64 13.87
C ALA A 80 -31.93 8.08 14.10
N ASP A 81 -32.82 7.09 14.07
CA ASP A 81 -34.09 7.02 14.78
C ASP A 81 -34.54 8.33 15.45
N TYR A 82 -35.40 9.11 14.79
CA TYR A 82 -36.22 10.10 15.46
C TYR A 82 -37.60 10.15 14.81
N LYS A 83 -38.56 9.50 15.47
CA LYS A 83 -39.95 9.91 15.42
C LYS A 83 -40.06 11.35 15.94
N SER A 84 -40.86 12.14 15.22
CA SER A 84 -41.53 13.39 15.59
C SER A 84 -40.87 14.73 15.22
N ASP A 85 -41.71 15.56 14.59
CA ASP A 85 -41.77 17.02 14.64
C ASP A 85 -41.09 17.87 13.54
N PHE A 86 -41.83 17.99 12.44
CA PHE A 86 -42.35 19.21 11.81
C PHE A 86 -41.65 20.60 11.93
N TYR A 87 -41.57 21.24 10.75
CA TYR A 87 -41.55 22.68 10.39
C TYR A 87 -40.22 23.44 10.16
N THR A 88 -40.11 23.87 8.89
CA THR A 88 -39.72 25.20 8.34
C THR A 88 -38.27 25.61 8.07
N ALA A 89 -38.11 25.98 6.78
CA ALA A 89 -37.41 27.13 6.19
C ALA A 89 -35.86 27.15 6.13
N LEU A 90 -35.38 27.15 4.88
CA LEU A 90 -34.04 27.58 4.46
C LEU A 90 -33.86 29.09 4.70
N PRO A 91 -32.66 29.53 5.13
CA PRO A 91 -32.10 30.72 4.49
C PRO A 91 -30.59 30.67 4.22
N SER A 92 -30.25 31.16 3.02
CA SER A 92 -29.09 32.00 2.66
C SER A 92 -27.78 31.83 3.45
N ASP A 93 -26.93 30.87 3.05
CA ASP A 93 -25.49 30.96 3.31
C ASP A 93 -24.68 30.20 2.25
N VAL A 94 -24.63 30.77 1.05
CA VAL A 94 -23.82 30.26 -0.07
C VAL A 94 -22.31 30.39 0.20
N SER A 95 -21.91 31.11 1.25
CA SER A 95 -20.52 31.22 1.71
C SER A 95 -20.06 30.00 2.54
N ALA A 96 -20.95 29.40 3.35
CA ALA A 96 -20.66 28.16 4.09
C ALA A 96 -20.57 26.94 3.15
N ALA A 97 -21.23 26.99 2.00
CA ALA A 97 -21.20 25.93 0.99
C ALA A 97 -19.79 25.70 0.39
N LEU A 98 -18.91 26.71 0.41
CA LEU A 98 -17.50 26.56 -0.02
C LEU A 98 -16.59 25.92 1.05
N GLN A 99 -17.04 25.78 2.29
CA GLN A 99 -16.39 24.97 3.34
C GLN A 99 -16.88 23.51 3.34
N SER A 100 -17.85 23.17 2.50
CA SER A 100 -18.56 21.89 2.51
C SER A 100 -18.06 20.87 1.49
N LEU A 101 -16.93 21.12 0.82
CA LEU A 101 -16.30 20.07 0.02
C LEU A 101 -15.94 18.91 0.96
N PRO A 102 -16.39 17.69 0.65
CA PRO A 102 -16.10 16.54 1.48
C PRO A 102 -14.60 16.40 1.77
N ALA A 103 -14.23 16.60 3.03
CA ALA A 103 -12.86 16.45 3.52
C ALA A 103 -12.35 15.02 3.25
N LEU A 104 -11.60 14.83 2.16
CA LEU A 104 -11.04 13.53 1.82
C LEU A 104 -10.00 13.14 2.87
N THR A 105 -10.10 11.92 3.38
CA THR A 105 -9.14 11.39 4.36
C THR A 105 -8.18 10.41 3.70
N ALA A 106 -6.88 10.64 3.87
CA ALA A 106 -5.85 9.69 3.44
C ALA A 106 -5.68 8.57 4.47
N LEU A 107 -5.48 7.34 4.01
CA LEU A 107 -4.72 6.33 4.73
C LEU A 107 -3.32 6.29 4.13
N ALA A 108 -2.40 7.04 4.74
CA ALA A 108 -1.01 7.13 4.32
C ALA A 108 -0.18 6.12 5.10
N SER A 109 0.57 5.26 4.41
CA SER A 109 1.65 4.50 5.06
C SER A 109 2.62 3.87 4.10
N PHE A 110 3.81 3.54 4.61
CA PHE A 110 4.80 2.80 3.86
C PHE A 110 4.25 1.39 3.48
N PRO A 111 4.53 0.87 2.27
CA PRO A 111 4.15 -0.49 1.88
C PRO A 111 4.57 -1.54 2.92
N GLY A 112 3.70 -2.52 3.19
CA GLY A 112 3.96 -3.51 4.25
C GLY A 112 3.60 -3.08 5.67
N SER A 113 3.09 -1.86 5.88
CA SER A 113 2.68 -1.35 7.20
C SER A 113 1.28 -1.80 7.67
N GLY A 114 0.57 -2.63 6.90
CA GLY A 114 -0.73 -3.18 7.30
C GLY A 114 -1.97 -2.51 6.70
N ASN A 115 -1.83 -1.70 5.65
CA ASN A 115 -2.92 -0.99 4.97
C ASN A 115 -4.18 -1.82 4.72
N THR A 116 -4.02 -2.97 4.06
CA THR A 116 -5.13 -3.85 3.70
C THR A 116 -5.88 -4.34 4.93
N TRP A 117 -5.16 -4.58 6.02
CA TRP A 117 -5.75 -5.01 7.27
C TRP A 117 -6.53 -3.88 7.95
N LEU A 118 -5.96 -2.67 8.04
CA LEU A 118 -6.69 -1.54 8.60
C LEU A 118 -7.94 -1.18 7.78
N ARG A 119 -7.83 -1.18 6.45
CA ARG A 119 -8.99 -1.00 5.56
C ARG A 119 -10.07 -2.05 5.79
N TYR A 120 -9.66 -3.32 5.92
CA TYR A 120 -10.57 -4.42 6.26
C TYR A 120 -11.28 -4.17 7.59
N LEU A 121 -10.54 -3.82 8.65
CA LEU A 121 -11.11 -3.57 9.98
C LEU A 121 -12.10 -2.40 9.95
N LEU A 122 -11.77 -1.31 9.26
CA LEU A 122 -12.67 -0.16 9.13
C LEU A 122 -13.93 -0.51 8.33
N GLN A 123 -13.81 -1.26 7.24
CA GLN A 123 -14.96 -1.79 6.49
C GLN A 123 -15.84 -2.69 7.37
N GLN A 124 -15.26 -3.53 8.23
CA GLN A 124 -16.02 -4.36 9.17
C GLN A 124 -16.75 -3.52 10.23
N ALA A 125 -16.07 -2.51 10.78
CA ALA A 125 -16.61 -1.69 11.87
C ALA A 125 -17.66 -0.67 11.40
N THR A 126 -17.66 -0.30 10.12
CA THR A 126 -18.51 0.78 9.59
C THR A 126 -19.52 0.32 8.53
N GLY A 127 -19.23 -0.77 7.81
CA GLY A 127 -19.96 -1.12 6.58
C GLY A 127 -19.71 -0.15 5.42
N ILE A 128 -18.72 0.74 5.51
CA ILE A 128 -18.40 1.73 4.50
C ILE A 128 -17.15 1.32 3.72
N LEU A 129 -17.21 1.47 2.40
CA LEU A 129 -16.10 1.19 1.50
C LEU A 129 -14.88 2.08 1.76
N THR A 130 -13.69 1.52 1.60
CA THR A 130 -12.43 2.28 1.59
C THR A 130 -11.83 2.31 0.19
N GLY A 131 -11.38 3.48 -0.24
CA GLY A 131 -10.77 3.71 -1.53
C GLY A 131 -9.25 3.48 -1.55
N SER A 132 -8.68 3.62 -2.74
CA SER A 132 -7.25 3.49 -3.00
C SER A 132 -6.91 4.30 -4.25
N ILE A 133 -5.79 5.01 -4.25
CA ILE A 133 -5.27 5.66 -5.47
C ILE A 133 -4.77 4.65 -6.52
N TYR A 134 -4.70 3.38 -6.14
CA TYR A 134 -4.27 2.28 -6.97
C TYR A 134 -5.47 1.43 -7.42
N LYS A 135 -5.28 0.70 -8.51
CA LYS A 135 -6.24 -0.28 -9.01
C LYS A 135 -5.68 -1.70 -8.86
N ASP A 136 -5.71 -2.23 -7.63
CA ASP A 136 -5.25 -3.59 -7.39
C ASP A 136 -6.34 -4.61 -7.75
N TYR A 137 -6.20 -5.29 -8.89
CA TYR A 137 -7.18 -6.28 -9.35
C TYR A 137 -7.34 -7.47 -8.41
N GLY A 138 -6.30 -7.83 -7.64
CA GLY A 138 -6.38 -8.89 -6.64
C GLY A 138 -7.27 -8.49 -5.48
N LEU A 139 -7.08 -7.27 -4.95
CA LEU A 139 -7.92 -6.72 -3.88
C LEU A 139 -9.35 -6.43 -4.35
N LEU A 140 -9.52 -5.91 -5.56
CA LEU A 140 -10.83 -5.66 -6.17
C LEU A 140 -11.67 -6.94 -6.22
N LYS A 141 -11.06 -8.06 -6.66
CA LYS A 141 -11.73 -9.38 -6.72
C LYS A 141 -11.96 -10.04 -5.35
N THR A 142 -11.27 -9.58 -4.30
CA THR A 142 -11.27 -10.25 -2.98
C THR A 142 -11.92 -9.43 -1.87
N GLY A 143 -12.56 -8.29 -2.19
CA GLY A 143 -13.42 -7.56 -1.24
C GLY A 143 -13.11 -6.07 -1.07
N PHE A 144 -12.32 -5.46 -1.95
CA PHE A 144 -12.12 -4.02 -2.01
C PHE A 144 -12.68 -3.46 -3.33
N PRO A 145 -14.01 -3.43 -3.53
CA PRO A 145 -14.60 -3.03 -4.80
C PRO A 145 -14.39 -1.54 -5.14
N ALA A 146 -14.00 -0.72 -4.16
CA ALA A 146 -13.67 0.70 -4.32
C ALA A 146 -12.16 0.96 -4.57
N GLU A 147 -11.39 -0.03 -5.02
CA GLU A 147 -10.07 0.26 -5.62
C GLU A 147 -10.23 1.29 -6.76
N ASN A 148 -9.30 2.23 -6.88
CA ASN A 148 -9.35 3.36 -7.81
C ASN A 148 -10.49 4.37 -7.57
N VAL A 149 -11.17 4.31 -6.42
CA VAL A 149 -12.09 5.37 -5.98
C VAL A 149 -11.36 6.32 -5.05
N CYS A 150 -11.24 7.58 -5.47
CA CYS A 150 -10.41 8.61 -4.83
C CYS A 150 -11.21 9.87 -4.45
N ASN A 151 -12.52 9.73 -4.27
CA ASN A 151 -13.41 10.81 -3.88
C ASN A 151 -14.06 10.51 -2.53
N SER A 152 -14.94 11.37 -2.10
CA SER A 152 -15.58 11.32 -0.79
C SER A 152 -16.74 10.35 -0.63
N SER A 153 -16.99 9.50 -1.65
CA SER A 153 -17.94 8.40 -1.53
C SER A 153 -17.40 7.25 -0.67
N VAL A 154 -16.13 7.28 -0.27
CA VAL A 154 -15.48 6.27 0.57
C VAL A 154 -15.05 6.87 1.91
N LEU A 155 -14.88 6.01 2.93
CA LEU A 155 -14.46 6.42 4.28
C LEU A 155 -13.08 7.11 4.29
N LEU A 156 -12.14 6.55 3.51
CA LEU A 156 -10.79 7.06 3.34
C LEU A 156 -10.19 6.50 2.04
N VAL A 157 -9.07 7.06 1.59
CA VAL A 157 -8.34 6.62 0.38
C VAL A 157 -6.90 6.24 0.74
N LYS A 158 -6.51 5.01 0.44
CA LYS A 158 -5.17 4.49 0.69
C LYS A 158 -4.14 5.03 -0.32
N THR A 159 -2.96 5.43 0.18
CA THR A 159 -1.84 5.93 -0.63
C THR A 159 -0.48 5.51 -0.04
N HIS A 160 0.51 5.31 -0.92
CA HIS A 160 1.94 5.20 -0.56
C HIS A 160 2.75 6.42 -1.01
N GLU A 161 2.12 7.39 -1.66
CA GLU A 161 2.78 8.59 -2.16
C GLU A 161 2.98 9.61 -1.03
N TRP A 162 3.94 10.51 -1.21
CA TRP A 162 4.20 11.64 -0.31
C TRP A 162 4.60 12.89 -1.11
N GLY A 163 4.69 14.02 -0.43
CA GLY A 163 4.97 15.32 -1.03
C GLY A 163 3.69 16.10 -1.37
N SER A 164 3.86 17.39 -1.70
CA SER A 164 2.76 18.35 -1.88
C SER A 164 1.65 17.87 -2.80
N LYS A 165 2.01 17.26 -3.93
CA LYS A 165 1.04 16.71 -4.89
C LYS A 165 0.23 15.54 -4.32
N ALA A 166 0.83 14.71 -3.47
CA ALA A 166 0.15 13.58 -2.84
C ALA A 166 -0.82 14.04 -1.74
N TRP A 167 -0.49 15.13 -1.05
CA TRP A 167 -1.31 15.69 0.02
C TRP A 167 -2.47 16.53 -0.46
N ALA A 168 -2.29 17.24 -1.57
CA ALA A 168 -3.23 18.26 -2.06
C ALA A 168 -4.72 17.84 -2.05
N PRO A 169 -5.10 16.58 -2.34
CA PRO A 169 -6.50 16.16 -2.30
C PRO A 169 -7.08 15.97 -0.89
N PHE A 170 -6.25 15.93 0.15
CA PHE A 170 -6.61 15.49 1.49
C PHE A 170 -6.59 16.63 2.51
N SER A 171 -7.56 16.60 3.42
CA SER A 171 -7.63 17.52 4.58
C SER A 171 -7.45 16.79 5.92
N LYS A 172 -7.65 15.47 5.94
CA LYS A 172 -7.29 14.60 7.06
C LYS A 172 -6.37 13.48 6.60
N ALA A 173 -5.53 12.97 7.49
CA ALA A 173 -4.70 11.80 7.22
C ALA A 173 -4.61 10.88 8.44
N ILE A 174 -4.79 9.58 8.22
CA ILE A 174 -4.34 8.55 9.14
C ILE A 174 -2.96 8.11 8.65
N LEU A 175 -1.94 8.38 9.46
CA LEU A 175 -0.57 7.93 9.22
C LEU A 175 -0.34 6.60 9.95
N LEU A 176 -0.40 5.49 9.21
CA LEU A 176 -0.17 4.16 9.77
C LEU A 176 1.33 3.83 9.73
N VAL A 177 1.95 3.72 10.90
CA VAL A 177 3.40 3.53 11.03
C VAL A 177 3.70 2.14 11.58
N ARG A 178 4.53 1.37 10.87
CA ARG A 178 5.00 0.07 11.33
C ARG A 178 6.51 0.10 11.53
N ASP A 179 7.00 -0.71 12.47
CA ASP A 179 8.43 -0.96 12.63
C ASP A 179 9.09 -1.24 11.25
N PRO A 180 10.17 -0.51 10.91
CA PRO A 180 10.75 -0.55 9.57
C PRO A 180 11.29 -1.93 9.20
N GLU A 181 11.85 -2.70 10.15
CA GLU A 181 12.34 -4.06 9.88
C GLU A 181 11.18 -4.96 9.43
N LYS A 182 10.10 -4.98 10.23
CA LYS A 182 8.91 -5.77 9.92
C LYS A 182 8.23 -5.30 8.64
N ALA A 183 8.19 -4.00 8.37
CA ALA A 183 7.56 -3.44 7.17
C ALA A 183 8.33 -3.77 5.89
N ILE A 184 9.66 -3.65 5.91
CA ILE A 184 10.54 -3.96 4.77
C ILE A 184 10.48 -5.45 4.44
N ILE A 185 10.52 -6.34 5.43
CA ILE A 185 10.30 -7.79 5.20
C ILE A 185 8.92 -8.03 4.56
N ALA A 186 7.87 -7.38 5.06
CA ALA A 186 6.52 -7.56 4.55
C ALA A 186 6.39 -7.10 3.09
N GLU A 187 7.04 -5.99 2.73
CA GLU A 187 7.08 -5.48 1.35
C GLU A 187 7.91 -6.39 0.43
N PHE A 188 9.06 -6.87 0.89
CA PHE A 188 9.87 -7.83 0.11
C PHE A 188 9.09 -9.10 -0.22
N ASN A 189 8.36 -9.62 0.78
CA ASN A 189 7.47 -10.76 0.60
C ASN A 189 6.34 -10.43 -0.38
N ARG A 190 5.74 -9.24 -0.30
CA ARG A 190 4.68 -8.80 -1.23
C ARG A 190 5.18 -8.75 -2.67
N GLN A 191 6.33 -8.13 -2.90
CA GLN A 191 6.91 -8.01 -4.24
C GLN A 191 7.38 -9.36 -4.83
N SER A 192 7.63 -10.35 -3.97
CA SER A 192 8.16 -11.65 -4.40
C SER A 192 7.11 -12.76 -4.48
N GLY A 193 6.06 -12.69 -3.66
CA GLY A 193 5.04 -13.74 -3.53
C GLY A 193 3.60 -13.23 -3.46
N GLY A 194 3.35 -11.96 -3.72
CA GLY A 194 2.01 -11.35 -3.67
C GLY A 194 1.55 -11.00 -2.25
N HIS A 195 0.32 -10.48 -2.15
CA HIS A 195 -0.23 -9.89 -0.90
C HIS A 195 -0.11 -10.76 0.35
N ILE A 196 -0.31 -12.07 0.20
CA ILE A 196 -0.26 -13.04 1.31
C ILE A 196 0.90 -14.03 1.19
N GLY A 197 1.63 -14.05 0.07
CA GLY A 197 2.74 -14.96 -0.13
C GLY A 197 4.07 -14.42 0.38
N PHE A 198 5.14 -15.16 0.12
CA PHE A 198 6.47 -14.87 0.65
C PHE A 198 7.52 -14.95 -0.43
N ALA A 199 8.63 -14.25 -0.22
CA ALA A 199 9.84 -14.44 -1.01
C ALA A 199 10.42 -15.84 -0.75
N SER A 200 11.01 -16.48 -1.75
CA SER A 200 11.82 -17.68 -1.49
C SER A 200 13.08 -17.29 -0.70
N PRO A 201 13.63 -18.18 0.15
CA PRO A 201 14.91 -17.97 0.82
C PRO A 201 16.03 -17.49 -0.12
N ASP A 202 16.06 -18.01 -1.35
CA ASP A 202 17.09 -17.67 -2.35
C ASP A 202 17.06 -16.20 -2.78
N ARG A 203 15.90 -15.54 -2.69
CA ARG A 203 15.77 -14.12 -3.03
C ARG A 203 16.57 -13.23 -2.08
N TYR A 204 16.70 -13.63 -0.81
CA TYR A 204 17.54 -12.93 0.17
C TYR A 204 19.03 -13.15 -0.09
N LYS A 205 19.41 -14.32 -0.63
CA LYS A 205 20.80 -14.70 -0.92
C LYS A 205 21.28 -14.26 -2.31
N ARG A 206 20.36 -13.80 -3.17
CA ARG A 206 20.64 -13.38 -4.56
C ARG A 206 21.79 -12.37 -4.61
N THR A 207 22.71 -12.61 -5.54
CA THR A 207 23.92 -11.78 -5.72
C THR A 207 24.74 -11.66 -4.43
N LYS A 208 24.95 -12.80 -3.74
CA LYS A 208 25.65 -12.86 -2.44
C LYS A 208 25.04 -11.87 -1.41
N GLY A 209 23.71 -11.77 -1.40
CA GLY A 209 22.96 -10.87 -0.53
C GLY A 209 22.85 -9.42 -0.99
N LYS A 210 23.66 -8.96 -1.96
CA LYS A 210 23.69 -7.53 -2.40
C LYS A 210 22.31 -7.00 -2.81
N TYR A 211 21.48 -7.84 -3.44
CA TYR A 211 20.12 -7.45 -3.81
C TYR A 211 19.27 -7.09 -2.59
N TRP A 212 19.34 -7.89 -1.53
CA TRP A 212 18.64 -7.63 -0.28
C TRP A 212 19.20 -6.40 0.43
N GLN A 213 20.53 -6.21 0.47
CA GLN A 213 21.13 -5.02 1.09
C GLN A 213 20.65 -3.72 0.42
N GLN A 214 20.68 -3.68 -0.91
CA GLN A 214 20.18 -2.55 -1.68
C GLN A 214 18.68 -2.33 -1.46
N PHE A 215 17.91 -3.42 -1.38
CA PHE A 215 16.49 -3.35 -1.10
C PHE A 215 16.22 -2.73 0.26
N VAL A 216 16.91 -3.18 1.31
CA VAL A 216 16.80 -2.63 2.67
C VAL A 216 17.14 -1.15 2.67
N SER A 217 18.31 -0.75 2.14
CA SER A 217 18.73 0.66 2.12
C SER A 217 17.72 1.56 1.40
N ASN A 218 17.27 1.18 0.21
CA ASN A 218 16.29 1.94 -0.56
C ASN A 218 14.94 2.04 0.15
N LYS A 219 14.44 0.92 0.69
CA LYS A 219 13.14 0.86 1.34
C LYS A 219 13.13 1.56 2.69
N LEU A 220 14.23 1.49 3.41
CA LEU A 220 14.41 2.19 4.67
C LEU A 220 14.44 3.72 4.47
N LYS A 221 15.13 4.21 3.43
CA LYS A 221 15.06 5.63 3.03
C LYS A 221 13.63 6.04 2.68
N GLY A 222 12.92 5.21 1.89
CA GLY A 222 11.52 5.46 1.54
C GLY A 222 10.58 5.47 2.75
N TRP A 223 10.79 4.56 3.70
CA TRP A 223 10.04 4.50 4.96
C TRP A 223 10.22 5.78 5.78
N GLU A 224 11.46 6.23 5.95
CA GLU A 224 11.74 7.47 6.68
C GLU A 224 11.11 8.69 5.96
N MET A 225 11.40 8.85 4.67
CA MET A 225 10.88 9.98 3.89
C MET A 225 9.37 10.03 3.95
N MET A 226 8.67 8.91 3.72
CA MET A 226 7.22 8.91 3.74
C MET A 226 6.65 9.31 5.11
N ASN A 227 7.14 8.69 6.19
CA ASN A 227 6.62 8.97 7.52
C ASN A 227 6.88 10.43 7.93
N LEU A 228 8.10 10.93 7.72
CA LEU A 228 8.43 12.32 8.07
C LEU A 228 7.69 13.32 7.18
N SER A 229 7.55 13.02 5.89
CA SER A 229 6.89 13.91 4.94
C SER A 229 5.41 14.06 5.30
N TRP A 230 4.70 12.98 5.64
CA TRP A 230 3.33 13.10 6.14
C TRP A 230 3.25 13.72 7.54
N ALA A 231 4.17 13.39 8.45
CA ALA A 231 4.10 13.88 9.82
C ALA A 231 4.45 15.37 10.00
N ARG A 232 5.39 15.89 9.20
CA ARG A 232 5.88 17.27 9.31
C ARG A 232 5.24 18.23 8.33
N ASN A 233 5.01 17.78 7.10
CA ASN A 233 4.72 18.69 5.99
C ASN A 233 3.25 18.68 5.57
N PHE A 234 2.47 17.68 5.99
CA PHE A 234 1.02 17.71 5.80
C PHE A 234 0.40 18.73 6.77
N THR A 235 -0.36 19.68 6.24
CA THR A 235 -0.97 20.77 7.01
C THR A 235 -2.37 20.47 7.51
N GLY A 236 -2.98 19.37 7.02
CA GLY A 236 -4.28 18.90 7.49
C GLY A 236 -4.20 18.17 8.83
N SER A 237 -5.37 17.80 9.38
CA SER A 237 -5.40 17.05 10.64
C SER A 237 -4.82 15.65 10.45
N ILE A 238 -3.96 15.23 11.37
CA ILE A 238 -3.27 13.94 11.28
C ILE A 238 -3.53 13.09 12.52
N LYS A 239 -3.88 11.82 12.30
CA LYS A 239 -3.91 10.78 13.34
C LYS A 239 -2.81 9.78 13.07
N VAL A 240 -1.82 9.73 13.96
CA VAL A 240 -0.79 8.69 13.93
C VAL A 240 -1.37 7.42 14.54
N VAL A 241 -1.15 6.28 13.87
CA VAL A 241 -1.53 4.95 14.33
C VAL A 241 -0.32 4.05 14.18
N PHE A 242 0.17 3.48 15.29
CA PHE A 242 1.23 2.50 15.21
C PHE A 242 0.66 1.10 15.01
N TYR A 243 1.23 0.36 14.06
CA TYR A 243 0.75 -0.97 13.70
C TYR A 243 0.82 -1.94 14.89
N ASP A 244 1.87 -1.86 15.71
CA ASP A 244 1.97 -2.75 16.87
C ASP A 244 0.83 -2.45 17.87
N ASP A 245 0.46 -1.19 18.09
CA ASP A 245 -0.66 -0.84 18.97
C ASP A 245 -2.01 -1.29 18.36
N LEU A 246 -2.17 -1.17 17.04
CA LEU A 246 -3.34 -1.69 16.31
C LEU A 246 -3.46 -3.22 16.45
N VAL A 247 -2.34 -3.95 16.53
CA VAL A 247 -2.32 -5.40 16.76
C VAL A 247 -2.71 -5.76 18.18
N HIS A 248 -2.14 -5.09 19.19
CA HIS A 248 -2.33 -5.45 20.60
C HIS A 248 -3.62 -4.87 21.19
N HIS A 249 -4.07 -3.72 20.70
CA HIS A 249 -5.22 -2.97 21.21
C HIS A 249 -6.20 -2.60 20.09
N THR A 250 -6.53 -3.58 19.23
CA THR A 250 -7.31 -3.36 18.00
C THR A 250 -8.58 -2.54 18.21
N GLU A 251 -9.41 -2.88 19.20
CA GLU A 251 -10.66 -2.17 19.43
C GLU A 251 -10.45 -0.71 19.84
N ARG A 252 -9.51 -0.46 20.75
CA ARG A 252 -9.16 0.90 21.20
C ARG A 252 -8.69 1.75 20.04
N GLU A 253 -7.77 1.23 19.22
CA GLU A 253 -7.24 1.97 18.06
C GLU A 253 -8.33 2.20 17.00
N LEU A 254 -9.21 1.23 16.74
CA LEU A 254 -10.33 1.43 15.81
C LEU A 254 -11.30 2.50 16.31
N ARG A 255 -11.67 2.49 17.59
CA ARG A 255 -12.51 3.54 18.20
C ARG A 255 -11.86 4.91 18.07
N SER A 256 -10.57 5.02 18.42
CA SER A 256 -9.81 6.27 18.29
C SER A 256 -9.70 6.77 16.85
N ILE A 257 -9.58 5.85 15.87
CA ILE A 257 -9.59 6.21 14.45
C ILE A 257 -10.97 6.72 14.03
N LEU A 258 -12.05 6.03 14.41
CA LEU A 258 -13.41 6.45 14.05
C LEU A 258 -13.80 7.79 14.69
N ASP A 259 -13.37 8.03 15.92
CA ASP A 259 -13.50 9.32 16.60
C ASP A 259 -12.81 10.45 15.83
N PHE A 260 -11.54 10.26 15.43
CA PHE A 260 -10.81 11.21 14.57
C PHE A 260 -11.51 11.46 13.22
N LEU A 261 -12.05 10.39 12.62
CA LEU A 261 -12.84 10.47 11.39
C LEU A 261 -14.21 11.12 11.61
N GLN A 262 -14.63 11.33 12.86
CA GLN A 262 -15.98 11.78 13.24
C GLN A 262 -17.05 10.85 12.65
N PHE A 263 -16.78 9.55 12.65
CA PHE A 263 -17.69 8.53 12.15
C PHE A 263 -18.39 7.82 13.32
N PRO A 264 -19.73 7.72 13.34
CA PRO A 264 -20.46 7.14 14.46
C PRO A 264 -20.09 5.67 14.66
N ILE A 265 -19.85 5.29 15.92
CA ILE A 265 -19.50 3.92 16.28
C ILE A 265 -20.79 3.12 16.48
N ASN A 266 -20.98 2.08 15.68
CA ASN A 266 -22.02 1.08 15.91
C ASN A 266 -21.44 -0.08 16.73
N GLU A 267 -21.90 -0.23 17.97
CA GLU A 267 -21.37 -1.23 18.90
C GLU A 267 -21.53 -2.69 18.41
N GLN A 268 -22.59 -3.00 17.66
CA GLN A 268 -22.79 -4.34 17.11
C GLN A 268 -21.78 -4.63 15.98
N LEU A 269 -21.55 -3.67 15.09
CA LEU A 269 -20.55 -3.79 14.03
C LEU A 269 -19.13 -3.80 14.60
N MET A 270 -18.85 -2.99 15.62
CA MET A 270 -17.55 -3.01 16.31
C MET A 270 -17.29 -4.40 16.92
N ARG A 271 -18.24 -4.95 17.68
CA ARG A 271 -18.10 -6.32 18.24
C ARG A 271 -17.87 -7.37 17.15
N CYS A 272 -18.61 -7.30 16.04
CA CYS A 272 -18.41 -8.21 14.91
C CYS A 272 -17.02 -8.03 14.27
N ALA A 273 -16.56 -6.79 14.08
CA ALA A 273 -15.25 -6.49 13.51
C ALA A 273 -14.12 -7.06 14.37
N ILE A 274 -14.22 -6.95 15.69
CA ILE A 274 -13.25 -7.53 16.63
C ILE A 274 -13.27 -9.05 16.60
N MET A 275 -14.45 -9.66 16.60
CA MET A 275 -14.61 -11.12 16.47
C MET A 275 -13.97 -11.65 15.17
N ARG A 276 -14.02 -10.87 14.08
CA ARG A 276 -13.52 -11.27 12.76
C ARG A 276 -12.18 -10.62 12.39
N LYS A 277 -11.47 -10.00 13.34
CA LYS A 277 -10.33 -9.12 13.06
C LYS A 277 -9.22 -9.73 12.22
N GLU A 278 -9.00 -11.05 12.27
CA GLU A 278 -7.92 -11.71 11.53
C GLU A 278 -8.05 -11.57 10.01
N GLY A 279 -9.27 -11.68 9.48
CA GLY A 279 -9.55 -11.62 8.03
C GLY A 279 -8.74 -12.63 7.20
N ILE A 280 -8.56 -12.34 5.91
CA ILE A 280 -7.80 -13.19 4.96
C ILE A 280 -6.47 -12.58 4.50
N PHE A 281 -6.21 -11.32 4.84
CA PHE A 281 -5.06 -10.56 4.35
C PHE A 281 -3.87 -10.56 5.30
N ARG A 282 -4.07 -11.07 6.53
CA ARG A 282 -2.98 -11.25 7.46
C ARG A 282 -2.14 -12.45 7.04
N ARG A 283 -0.92 -12.18 6.58
CA ARG A 283 0.07 -13.22 6.28
C ARG A 283 0.37 -14.01 7.56
N LYS A 284 0.32 -15.34 7.50
CA LYS A 284 0.78 -16.21 8.59
C LYS A 284 2.26 -15.91 8.90
N LYS A 285 2.71 -16.07 10.14
CA LYS A 285 4.15 -15.93 10.43
C LYS A 285 4.89 -17.08 9.75
N ARG A 286 5.97 -16.78 9.03
CA ARG A 286 6.93 -17.77 8.53
C ARG A 286 8.29 -17.42 9.09
N LEU A 287 8.86 -18.36 9.83
CA LEU A 287 10.22 -18.25 10.34
C LEU A 287 11.17 -18.54 9.18
N LEU A 288 12.10 -17.62 8.93
CA LEU A 288 13.26 -17.91 8.10
C LEU A 288 14.25 -18.70 8.96
N SER A 289 14.95 -19.66 8.38
CA SER A 289 16.03 -20.39 9.07
C SER A 289 17.30 -19.57 9.28
N PHE A 290 17.30 -18.32 8.81
CA PHE A 290 18.40 -17.38 8.93
C PHE A 290 17.85 -15.98 9.20
N ASP A 291 18.65 -15.14 9.85
CA ASP A 291 18.36 -13.71 9.96
C ASP A 291 18.73 -13.01 8.63
N PRO A 292 17.78 -12.40 7.91
CA PRO A 292 18.10 -11.69 6.70
C PRO A 292 18.86 -10.37 6.95
N TYR A 293 18.82 -9.80 8.16
CA TYR A 293 19.50 -8.54 8.45
C TYR A 293 20.93 -8.76 8.93
N THR A 294 21.87 -8.00 8.34
CA THR A 294 23.22 -7.88 8.92
C THR A 294 23.21 -6.85 10.05
N GLU A 295 24.21 -6.91 10.91
CA GLU A 295 24.38 -5.95 12.01
C GLU A 295 24.43 -4.49 11.53
N ALA A 296 25.13 -4.23 10.43
CA ALA A 296 25.18 -2.90 9.80
C ALA A 296 23.78 -2.42 9.35
N MET A 297 22.95 -3.30 8.79
CA MET A 297 21.57 -2.94 8.45
C MET A 297 20.74 -2.66 9.70
N ARG A 298 20.90 -3.46 10.76
CA ARG A 298 20.18 -3.25 12.03
C ARG A 298 20.53 -1.90 12.63
N ALA A 299 21.81 -1.51 12.60
CA ALA A 299 22.26 -0.20 13.06
C ALA A 299 21.60 0.94 12.25
N GLU A 300 21.54 0.84 10.92
CA GLU A 300 20.88 1.84 10.08
C GLU A 300 19.36 1.91 10.34
N VAL A 301 18.71 0.75 10.48
CA VAL A 301 17.29 0.64 10.80
C VAL A 301 16.99 1.29 12.15
N GLN A 302 17.77 0.97 13.19
CA GLN A 302 17.63 1.56 14.53
C GLN A 302 17.81 3.07 14.49
N ASN A 303 18.82 3.56 13.77
CA ASN A 303 19.08 5.00 13.66
C ASN A 303 17.87 5.76 13.08
N ARG A 304 17.36 5.32 11.93
CA ARG A 304 16.21 5.98 11.29
C ARG A 304 14.91 5.75 12.05
N ARG A 305 14.73 4.59 12.68
CA ARG A 305 13.60 4.33 13.57
C ARG A 305 13.57 5.33 14.71
N ARG A 306 14.70 5.57 15.39
CA ARG A 306 14.81 6.54 16.47
C ARG A 306 14.42 7.95 16.03
N ILE A 307 14.89 8.39 14.86
CA ILE A 307 14.55 9.71 14.30
C ILE A 307 13.04 9.83 14.08
N VAL A 308 12.43 8.85 13.41
CA VAL A 308 11.00 8.88 13.08
C VAL A 308 10.14 8.73 14.33
N TYR A 309 10.46 7.78 15.22
CA TYR A 309 9.68 7.54 16.43
C TYR A 309 9.80 8.69 17.43
N GLY A 310 11.00 9.25 17.59
CA GLY A 310 11.21 10.44 18.42
C GLY A 310 10.35 11.61 17.97
N LEU A 311 10.23 11.83 16.65
CA LEU A 311 9.32 12.86 16.12
C LEU A 311 7.84 12.53 16.36
N LEU A 312 7.47 11.27 16.18
CA LEU A 312 6.08 10.84 16.33
C LEU A 312 5.67 10.64 17.80
N GLY A 313 6.54 10.98 18.76
CA GLY A 313 6.29 10.83 20.19
C GLY A 313 6.20 9.37 20.66
N ARG A 314 6.80 8.41 19.93
CA ARG A 314 6.86 7.00 20.33
C ARG A 314 8.18 6.72 21.04
N GLN A 315 8.09 6.24 22.28
CA GLN A 315 9.23 5.67 22.98
C GLN A 315 9.62 4.32 22.36
N GLU A 316 10.91 4.04 22.27
CA GLU A 316 11.37 2.71 21.86
C GLU A 316 10.96 1.68 22.93
N PRO A 317 10.49 0.49 22.51
CA PRO A 317 10.18 -0.59 23.44
C PRO A 317 11.43 -1.19 24.10
#